data_AF-A0A2D6RFC4-F1
#
_entry.id   AF-A0A2D6RFC4-F1
#
_cell.length_a   1.000
_cell.length_b   1.000
_cell.length_c   1.000
_cell.angle_alpha   90.00
_cell.angle_beta   90.00
_cell.angle_gamma   90.00
#
_symmetry.space_group_name_H-M   'P 1'
#
loop_
_entity.id
_entity.type
_entity.pdbx_description
1 polymer ?
#
loop_
_entity_poly.entity_id
_entity_poly.type
_entity_poly.pdbx_seq_one_letter_code
_entity_poly.pdbx_strand_id
1 'polypeptide(L)'
;MTVEQFDPNAPAGAKSDIAKQTTTLETPKQVIAEQASGIDHSETKGSRIGFVSLGCPKNLVDSERILTQLRTEGYDVVPSYDDADMVIVNTCGFIDSAV
;
A
#
# COMPACT_ATOMS: atom_id res chain seq x y z
N MET A 1 43.39 18.83 19.57
CA MET A 1 44.36 18.71 18.47
C MET A 1 45.16 17.47 18.80
N THR A 2 44.83 16.30 18.25
CA THR A 2 45.16 15.91 16.87
C THR A 2 44.11 14.96 16.28
N VAL A 3 43.89 15.09 14.97
CA VAL A 3 43.15 14.12 14.16
C VAL A 3 44.18 13.12 13.67
N GLU A 4 44.05 11.84 13.99
CA GLU A 4 44.78 10.79 13.28
C GLU A 4 43.83 10.12 12.26
N GLN A 5 44.27 10.17 11.01
CA GLN A 5 43.57 9.69 9.82
C GLN A 5 43.45 8.17 9.82
N PHE A 6 42.27 7.70 9.43
CA PHE A 6 42.01 6.30 9.14
C PHE A 6 42.69 5.88 7.83
N ASP A 7 43.51 4.83 7.89
CA ASP A 7 44.15 4.17 6.74
C ASP A 7 43.19 3.13 6.12
N PRO A 8 42.77 3.28 4.85
CA PRO A 8 41.81 2.40 4.21
C PRO A 8 42.36 1.04 3.74
N ASN A 9 43.63 0.70 4.02
CA ASN A 9 44.26 -0.53 3.52
C ASN A 9 44.60 -1.60 4.59
N ALA A 10 44.11 -1.51 5.83
CA ALA A 10 44.38 -2.56 6.82
C ALA A 10 43.41 -3.75 6.68
N PRO A 11 43.89 -4.96 6.31
CA PRO A 11 43.03 -6.12 6.17
C PRO A 11 42.76 -6.82 7.51
N ALA A 12 41.61 -7.47 7.52
CA ALA A 12 40.89 -7.99 8.68
C ALA A 12 41.54 -9.16 9.41
N GLY A 13 41.23 -9.23 10.71
CA GLY A 13 40.97 -10.51 11.37
C GLY A 13 41.77 -10.76 12.64
N ALA A 14 41.11 -10.68 13.80
CA ALA A 14 40.93 -11.85 14.66
C ALA A 14 40.19 -11.49 15.97
N LYS A 15 39.02 -12.13 16.09
CA LYS A 15 38.49 -12.80 17.29
C LYS A 15 37.93 -11.98 18.46
N SER A 16 36.66 -12.30 18.69
CA SER A 16 36.04 -12.81 19.93
C SER A 16 34.92 -11.96 20.52
N ASP A 17 33.89 -12.71 20.89
CA ASP A 17 32.97 -12.48 21.99
C ASP A 17 31.60 -11.86 21.72
N ILE A 18 30.59 -12.73 21.90
CA ILE A 18 29.37 -12.48 22.68
C ILE A 18 28.50 -11.34 22.12
N ALA A 19 27.80 -11.63 21.03
CA ALA A 19 26.77 -10.74 20.48
C ALA A 19 25.40 -10.98 21.16
N LYS A 20 25.17 -10.18 22.20
CA LYS A 20 23.94 -9.41 22.46
C LYS A 20 22.63 -9.99 21.87
N GLN A 21 21.84 -10.64 22.72
CA GLN A 21 20.40 -10.74 22.53
C GLN A 21 19.78 -9.36 22.74
N THR A 22 19.52 -8.63 21.64
CA THR A 22 18.70 -7.42 21.63
C THR A 22 17.43 -7.71 20.83
N THR A 23 16.31 -7.84 21.54
CA THR A 23 14.98 -8.05 20.99
C THR A 23 14.43 -6.71 20.48
N THR A 24 14.68 -6.35 19.22
CA THR A 24 14.02 -5.14 18.64
C THR A 24 13.74 -5.26 17.14
N LEU A 25 13.87 -6.45 16.55
CA LEU A 25 13.71 -6.63 15.10
C LEU A 25 12.73 -7.73 14.67
N GLU A 26 12.12 -8.47 15.61
CA GLU A 26 11.11 -9.49 15.26
C GLU A 26 9.69 -8.94 15.26
N THR A 27 9.39 -7.94 16.10
CA THR A 27 8.06 -7.32 16.17
C THR A 27 7.66 -6.60 14.87
N PRO A 28 8.54 -5.84 14.18
CA PRO A 28 8.17 -5.19 12.93
C PRO A 28 7.86 -6.18 11.80
N LYS A 29 8.56 -7.31 11.75
CA LYS A 29 8.31 -8.36 10.74
C LYS A 29 6.99 -9.07 10.99
N GLN A 30 6.66 -9.36 12.25
CA GLN A 30 5.41 -10.02 12.62
C GLN A 30 4.20 -9.10 12.40
N VAL A 31 4.24 -7.82 12.76
CA VAL A 31 3.10 -6.92 12.49
C VAL A 31 2.87 -6.67 10.99
N ILE A 32 3.92 -6.64 10.17
CA ILE A 32 3.79 -6.55 8.71
C ILE A 32 3.25 -7.87 8.12
N ALA A 33 3.66 -9.02 8.66
CA ALA A 33 3.16 -10.34 8.24
C ALA A 33 1.72 -10.61 8.68
N GLU A 34 1.33 -10.11 9.86
CA GLU A 34 0.01 -10.31 10.46
C GLU A 34 -1.04 -9.38 9.82
N GLN A 35 -0.63 -8.20 9.32
CA GLN A 35 -1.48 -7.36 8.47
C GLN A 35 -1.57 -7.86 7.02
N ALA A 36 -0.66 -8.73 6.58
CA ALA A 36 -0.74 -9.40 5.28
C ALA A 36 -1.63 -10.66 5.30
N SER A 37 -2.01 -11.16 6.48
CA SER A 37 -2.74 -12.44 6.64
C SER A 37 -4.24 -12.28 6.95
N GLY A 38 -4.77 -11.06 6.91
CA GLY A 38 -6.20 -10.77 7.04
C GLY A 38 -7.00 -10.76 5.73
N ILE A 39 -6.39 -11.08 4.58
CA ILE A 39 -7.07 -11.12 3.29
C ILE A 39 -6.79 -12.48 2.64
N ASP A 40 -7.86 -13.27 2.53
CA ASP A 40 -7.91 -14.57 1.87
C ASP A 40 -7.53 -14.44 0.38
N HIS A 41 -6.25 -14.63 0.06
CA HIS A 41 -5.74 -14.67 -1.31
C HIS A 41 -5.99 -16.05 -1.93
N SER A 42 -7.26 -16.36 -2.23
CA SER A 42 -7.61 -17.40 -3.20
C SER A 42 -7.31 -16.88 -4.62
N GLU A 43 -6.13 -17.19 -5.14
CA GLU A 43 -5.68 -17.04 -6.54
C GLU A 43 -5.89 -15.67 -7.22
N THR A 44 -4.91 -14.78 -7.00
CA THR A 44 -4.46 -13.63 -7.83
C THR A 44 -5.40 -13.07 -8.91
N LYS A 45 -6.55 -12.56 -8.50
CA LYS A 45 -7.21 -11.42 -9.14
C LYS A 45 -7.47 -10.39 -8.04
N GLY A 46 -7.10 -9.14 -8.26
CA GLY A 46 -7.44 -8.07 -7.31
C GLY A 46 -8.93 -8.07 -7.03
N SER A 47 -9.36 -7.70 -5.82
CA SER A 47 -10.79 -7.60 -5.50
C SER A 47 -11.50 -6.75 -6.55
N ARG A 48 -12.64 -7.23 -7.04
CA ARG A 48 -13.34 -6.61 -8.17
C ARG A 48 -14.18 -5.45 -7.67
N ILE A 49 -13.88 -4.25 -8.17
CA ILE A 49 -14.53 -3.02 -7.76
C ILE A 49 -15.37 -2.46 -8.90
N GLY A 50 -16.66 -2.28 -8.67
CA GLY A 50 -17.53 -1.47 -9.52
C GLY A 50 -17.44 0.00 -9.12
N PHE A 51 -17.50 0.91 -10.09
CA PHE A 51 -17.39 2.35 -9.83
C PHE A 51 -18.47 3.12 -10.56
N VAL A 52 -19.18 4.00 -9.85
CA VAL A 52 -20.17 4.92 -10.43
C VAL A 52 -19.94 6.33 -9.92
N SER A 53 -20.03 7.30 -10.82
CA SER A 53 -19.83 8.72 -10.55
C SER A 53 -21.11 9.49 -10.88
N LEU A 54 -21.62 10.26 -9.93
CA LEU A 54 -22.87 11.02 -10.05
C LEU A 54 -22.61 12.50 -9.80
N GLY A 55 -23.20 13.38 -10.61
CA GLY A 55 -23.13 14.84 -10.42
C GLY A 55 -22.21 15.55 -11.41
N CYS A 56 -21.50 16.58 -10.95
CA CYS A 56 -20.90 17.57 -11.84
C CYS A 56 -19.53 17.14 -12.44
N PRO A 57 -19.02 17.86 -13.46
CA PRO A 57 -17.73 17.54 -14.11
C PRO A 57 -16.52 17.48 -13.17
N LYS A 58 -16.58 18.13 -11.99
CA LYS A 58 -15.54 18.01 -10.96
C LYS A 58 -15.44 16.57 -10.43
N ASN A 59 -16.56 15.86 -10.40
CA ASN A 59 -16.64 14.48 -9.94
C ASN A 59 -15.99 13.50 -10.94
N LEU A 60 -15.99 13.84 -12.23
CA LEU A 60 -15.28 13.05 -13.24
C LEU A 60 -13.77 13.08 -13.02
N VAL A 61 -13.19 14.28 -12.82
CA VAL A 61 -11.76 14.44 -12.55
C VAL A 61 -11.35 13.72 -11.26
N ASP A 62 -12.21 13.74 -10.25
CA ASP A 62 -11.98 12.99 -9.01
C ASP A 62 -12.06 11.46 -9.23
N SER A 63 -13.03 11.02 -10.02
CA SER A 63 -13.20 9.60 -10.38
C SER A 63 -11.99 9.04 -11.11
N GLU A 64 -11.40 9.80 -12.04
CA GLU A 64 -10.16 9.39 -12.73
C GLU A 64 -8.99 9.18 -11.77
N ARG A 65 -8.87 10.04 -10.74
CA ARG A 65 -7.85 9.91 -9.70
C ARG A 65 -8.07 8.68 -8.84
N ILE A 66 -9.30 8.46 -8.38
CA ILE A 66 -9.66 7.29 -7.58
C ILE A 66 -9.41 5.99 -8.36
N LEU A 67 -9.86 5.94 -9.62
CA LEU A 67 -9.67 4.77 -10.49
C LEU A 67 -8.19 4.47 -10.74
N THR A 68 -7.35 5.50 -10.89
CA THR A 68 -5.90 5.33 -11.05
C THR A 68 -5.27 4.75 -9.79
N GLN A 69 -5.68 5.24 -8.61
CA GLN A 69 -5.19 4.74 -7.33
C GLN A 69 -5.59 3.28 -7.10
N LEU A 70 -6.87 2.93 -7.33
CA LEU A 70 -7.37 1.55 -7.21
C LEU A 70 -6.57 0.57 -8.09
N ARG A 71 -6.29 0.95 -9.33
CA ARG A 71 -5.46 0.12 -10.23
C ARG A 71 -4.03 -0.01 -9.74
N THR A 72 -3.46 1.06 -9.18
CA THR A 72 -2.08 1.07 -8.64
C THR A 72 -1.95 0.18 -7.40
N GLU A 73 -3.00 0.11 -6.58
CA GLU A 73 -3.10 -0.77 -5.42
C GLU A 73 -3.44 -2.22 -5.78
N GLY A 74 -3.68 -2.51 -7.06
CA GLY A 74 -3.90 -3.87 -7.56
C GLY A 74 -5.35 -4.33 -7.56
N TYR A 75 -6.32 -3.44 -7.41
CA TYR A 75 -7.75 -3.77 -7.56
C TYR A 75 -8.15 -3.92 -9.04
N ASP A 76 -9.10 -4.82 -9.30
CA ASP A 76 -9.66 -5.05 -10.64
C ASP A 76 -10.94 -4.21 -10.82
N VAL A 77 -10.89 -3.14 -11.60
CA VAL A 77 -12.08 -2.30 -11.84
C VAL A 77 -12.93 -2.90 -12.94
N VAL A 78 -14.15 -3.32 -12.60
CA VAL A 78 -15.09 -3.97 -13.53
C VAL A 78 -16.17 -3.00 -14.03
N PRO A 79 -16.60 -3.13 -15.30
CA PRO A 79 -17.61 -2.24 -15.89
C PRO A 79 -19.05 -2.58 -15.49
N SER A 80 -19.30 -3.77 -14.95
CA SER A 80 -20.63 -4.25 -14.53
C SER A 80 -20.69 -4.43 -13.02
N TYR A 81 -21.85 -4.10 -12.42
CA TYR A 81 -22.08 -4.30 -10.99
C TYR A 81 -22.23 -5.78 -10.62
N ASP A 82 -22.73 -6.62 -11.55
CA ASP A 82 -22.92 -8.06 -11.31
C ASP A 82 -21.57 -8.79 -11.14
N ASP A 83 -20.50 -8.20 -11.68
CA ASP A 83 -19.14 -8.74 -11.61
C ASP A 83 -18.32 -8.17 -10.43
N ALA A 84 -18.89 -7.26 -9.65
CA ALA A 84 -18.20 -6.53 -8.59
C ALA A 84 -18.40 -7.19 -7.22
N ASP A 85 -17.32 -7.30 -6.45
CA ASP A 85 -17.37 -7.72 -5.04
C ASP A 85 -17.76 -6.53 -4.13
N MET A 86 -17.48 -5.29 -4.59
CA MET A 86 -17.85 -4.04 -3.93
C MET A 86 -18.11 -2.93 -4.97
N VAL A 87 -19.04 -2.02 -4.67
CA VAL A 87 -19.35 -0.86 -5.53
C VAL A 87 -19.05 0.44 -4.79
N ILE A 88 -18.33 1.35 -5.45
CA ILE A 88 -18.08 2.72 -4.99
C ILE A 88 -19.02 3.67 -5.73
N VAL A 89 -19.77 4.46 -4.96
CA VAL A 89 -20.63 5.54 -5.48
C VAL A 89 -19.99 6.89 -5.14
N ASN A 90 -19.36 7.53 -6.13
CA ASN A 90 -18.80 8.86 -6.00
C ASN A 90 -19.88 9.91 -6.30
N THR A 91 -20.23 10.76 -5.34
CA THR A 91 -21.30 11.76 -5.48
C THR A 91 -20.86 13.12 -4.95
N CYS A 92 -21.43 14.19 -5.49
CA CYS A 92 -21.23 15.53 -4.94
C CYS A 92 -22.04 15.70 -3.63
N GLY A 93 -21.45 16.36 -2.63
CA GLY A 93 -22.11 16.65 -1.35
C GLY A 93 -22.96 17.93 -1.34
N PHE A 94 -22.98 18.70 -2.44
CA PHE A 94 -23.81 19.90 -2.58
C PHE A 94 -25.14 19.53 -3.23
N ILE A 95 -26.21 20.08 -2.66
CA ILE A 95 -27.59 19.55 -2.65
C ILE A 95 -28.44 20.02 -3.84
N ASP A 96 -27.85 20.68 -4.83
CA ASP A 96 -28.53 20.79 -6.12
C ASP A 96 -28.46 19.41 -6.77
N SER A 97 -29.62 18.88 -7.14
CA SER A 97 -29.78 17.52 -7.67
C SER A 97 -28.65 17.18 -8.62
N ALA A 98 -27.90 16.13 -8.30
CA ALA A 98 -26.93 15.53 -9.20
C ALA A 98 -27.70 15.10 -10.46
N VAL A 99 -27.60 15.89 -11.53
CA VAL A 99 -28.17 15.64 -12.86
C VAL A 99 -27.12 15.14 -13.81
#